data_AF-A0A6P9B9L1-F1
#
_entry.id   AF-A0A6P9B9L1-F1
#
_cell.length_a   1.000
_cell.length_b   1.000
_cell.length_c   1.000
_cell.angle_alpha   90.00
_cell.angle_beta   90.00
_cell.angle_gamma   90.00
#
_symmetry.space_group_name_H-M   'P 1'
#
loop_
_entity.id
_entity.type
_entity.pdbx_description
1 polymer ?
#
loop_
_entity_poly.entity_id
_entity_poly.type
_entity_poly.pdbx_seq_one_letter_code
_entity_poly.pdbx_strand_id
1 'polypeptide(L)'
;MCGCTSSRESTSYSLDHSNDVSSTKVSKKTLKRVPISKQLASIKGLGKSSDLEKAVATAALVYDNAADAEGKLSKCEAKKLLLIQFMHFIQGQETKPKYQEMMSALDENKNDKIDFEDFMVHVVSLTLMSDLRQEIQNVQKSK
;
A
#
# COMPACT_ATOMS: atom_id res chain seq x y z
N MET A 1 -0.56 -63.21 -14.64
CA MET A 1 0.91 -63.26 -14.72
C MET A 1 1.36 -62.54 -15.98
N CYS A 2 2.58 -62.00 -15.95
CA CYS A 2 3.25 -61.10 -16.91
C CYS A 2 2.90 -59.61 -16.76
N GLY A 3 3.86 -58.90 -16.14
CA GLY A 3 3.88 -57.45 -15.96
C GLY A 3 4.80 -56.76 -16.95
N CYS A 4 4.64 -55.44 -17.07
CA CYS A 4 5.50 -54.58 -17.87
C CYS A 4 6.20 -53.57 -16.95
N THR A 5 7.52 -53.54 -17.06
CA THR A 5 8.49 -52.73 -16.31
C THR A 5 8.66 -51.34 -16.93
N SER A 6 8.96 -50.36 -16.08
CA SER A 6 9.25 -48.97 -16.44
C SER A 6 10.75 -48.68 -16.59
N SER A 7 11.05 -47.59 -17.31
CA SER A 7 12.06 -46.55 -17.00
C SER A 7 13.26 -46.34 -17.93
N ARG A 8 13.39 -45.05 -18.29
CA ARG A 8 14.59 -44.17 -18.41
C ARG A 8 15.52 -44.32 -19.62
N GLU A 9 15.57 -43.24 -20.40
CA GLU A 9 16.77 -42.81 -21.12
C GLU A 9 17.34 -41.54 -20.46
N SER A 10 18.64 -41.62 -20.19
CA SER A 10 19.52 -40.57 -19.71
C SER A 10 20.36 -40.07 -20.87
N THR A 11 20.32 -38.76 -21.17
CA THR A 11 21.32 -38.13 -22.04
C THR A 11 22.16 -37.16 -21.22
N SER A 12 23.45 -37.48 -21.16
CA SER A 12 24.53 -36.72 -20.54
C SER A 12 25.11 -35.68 -21.50
N TYR A 13 25.43 -34.50 -21.01
CA TYR A 13 26.56 -33.71 -21.49
C TYR A 13 27.15 -32.90 -20.33
N SER A 14 28.48 -32.85 -20.30
CA SER A 14 29.32 -32.35 -19.22
C SER A 14 30.20 -31.20 -19.69
N LEU A 15 30.54 -30.35 -18.70
CA LEU A 15 31.69 -29.44 -18.53
C LEU A 15 31.77 -28.08 -19.27
N ASP A 16 31.64 -27.05 -18.42
CA ASP A 16 32.57 -25.93 -18.17
C ASP A 16 32.90 -24.89 -19.26
N HIS A 17 32.45 -23.65 -19.00
CA HIS A 17 33.38 -22.54 -18.91
C HIS A 17 32.94 -21.46 -17.91
N SER A 18 33.87 -21.11 -17.03
CA SER A 18 33.82 -20.03 -16.04
C SER A 18 33.69 -18.67 -16.72
N ASN A 19 32.87 -17.77 -16.17
CA ASN A 19 33.21 -16.36 -16.07
C ASN A 19 32.49 -15.69 -14.90
N ASP A 20 33.33 -15.06 -14.11
CA ASP A 20 33.12 -14.36 -12.87
C ASP A 20 32.39 -13.03 -13.11
N VAL A 21 31.18 -12.88 -12.57
CA VAL A 21 30.64 -11.56 -12.19
C VAL A 21 29.92 -11.74 -10.87
N SER A 22 30.68 -11.49 -9.80
CA SER A 22 30.25 -10.96 -8.50
C SER A 22 28.73 -10.79 -8.36
N SER A 23 28.07 -11.84 -7.88
CA SER A 23 26.72 -11.72 -7.33
C SER A 23 26.85 -10.92 -6.03
N THR A 24 26.79 -9.59 -6.15
CA THR A 24 26.54 -8.74 -4.99
C THR A 24 25.24 -9.20 -4.38
N LYS A 25 25.36 -9.96 -3.29
CA LYS A 25 24.30 -10.23 -2.33
C LYS A 25 23.76 -8.87 -1.91
N VAL A 26 22.69 -8.41 -2.56
CA VAL A 26 21.87 -7.34 -2.02
C VAL A 26 21.25 -7.94 -0.78
N SER A 27 21.93 -7.74 0.36
CA SER A 27 21.34 -7.91 1.66
C SER A 27 20.07 -7.08 1.64
N LYS A 28 18.91 -7.74 1.55
CA LYS A 28 17.63 -7.20 1.98
C LYS A 28 17.74 -6.98 3.49
N LYS A 29 18.53 -5.99 3.87
CA LYS A 29 18.51 -5.39 5.19
C LYS A 29 17.17 -4.70 5.21
N THR A 30 16.18 -5.38 5.79
CA THR A 30 14.90 -4.79 6.15
C THR A 30 15.22 -3.56 6.99
N LEU A 31 15.28 -2.41 6.33
CA LEU A 31 15.47 -1.13 6.97
C LEU A 31 14.24 -1.00 7.87
N LYS A 32 14.44 -1.06 9.20
CA LYS A 32 13.35 -0.93 10.16
C LYS A 32 12.66 0.40 9.86
N ARG A 33 11.46 0.34 9.25
CA ARG A 33 10.69 1.52 8.84
C ARG A 33 10.47 2.36 10.09
N VAL A 34 10.98 3.59 10.09
CA VAL A 34 10.84 4.51 11.23
C VAL A 34 9.34 4.74 11.46
N PRO A 35 8.82 4.65 12.70
CA PRO A 35 7.41 4.92 12.97
C PRO A 35 7.01 6.34 12.52
N ILE A 36 5.80 6.48 11.96
CA ILE A 36 5.30 7.78 11.45
C ILE A 36 5.36 8.87 12.53
N SER A 37 5.06 8.55 13.79
CA SER A 37 5.17 9.50 14.91
C SER A 37 6.58 10.07 15.08
N LYS A 38 7.62 9.26 14.88
CA LYS A 38 9.03 9.72 14.93
C LYS A 38 9.40 10.55 13.70
N GLN A 39 8.85 10.20 12.53
CA GLN A 39 9.03 10.98 11.31
C GLN A 39 8.40 12.37 11.46
N LEU A 40 7.15 12.44 11.92
CA LEU A 40 6.44 13.69 12.19
C LEU A 40 7.18 14.58 13.19
N ALA A 41 7.68 14.00 14.29
CA ALA A 41 8.46 14.74 15.30
C ALA A 41 9.76 15.34 14.75
N SER A 42 10.29 14.79 13.66
CA SER A 42 11.51 15.28 13.01
C SER A 42 11.24 16.48 12.09
N ILE A 43 9.98 16.74 11.73
CA ILE A 43 9.57 17.86 10.88
C ILE A 43 9.38 19.10 11.76
N LYS A 44 10.41 19.97 11.80
CA LYS A 44 10.41 21.19 12.63
C LYS A 44 9.18 22.08 12.43
N GLY A 45 8.64 22.14 11.21
CA GLY A 45 7.45 22.94 10.89
C GLY A 45 6.18 22.50 11.61
N LEU A 46 6.06 21.21 11.98
CA LEU A 46 4.84 20.67 12.59
C LEU A 46 4.65 21.00 14.06
N GLY A 47 5.70 21.50 14.73
CA GLY A 47 5.64 21.81 16.17
C GLY A 47 4.57 22.84 16.54
N LYS A 48 4.28 23.77 15.62
CA LYS A 48 3.26 24.83 15.81
C LYS A 48 2.02 24.65 14.92
N SER A 49 1.96 23.58 14.15
CA SER A 49 0.86 23.33 13.22
C SER A 49 -0.44 22.97 13.93
N SER A 50 -1.55 23.36 13.31
CA SER A 50 -2.90 22.94 13.66
C SER A 50 -3.07 21.42 13.51
N ASP A 51 -4.13 20.87 14.12
CA ASP A 51 -4.42 19.44 14.04
C ASP A 51 -4.72 19.00 12.59
N LEU A 52 -5.33 19.87 11.79
CA LEU A 52 -5.61 19.58 10.38
C LEU A 52 -4.31 19.53 9.56
N GLU A 53 -3.40 20.49 9.74
CA GLU A 53 -2.09 20.46 9.07
C GLU A 53 -1.29 19.20 9.46
N LYS A 54 -1.33 18.80 10.73
CA LYS A 54 -0.70 17.55 11.20
C LYS A 54 -1.36 16.32 10.60
N ALA A 55 -2.67 16.31 10.43
CA ALA A 55 -3.39 15.20 9.78
C ALA A 55 -3.00 15.08 8.30
N VAL A 56 -2.92 16.21 7.57
CA VAL A 56 -2.47 16.23 6.17
C VAL A 56 -1.01 15.79 6.06
N ALA A 57 -0.13 16.27 6.94
CA ALA A 57 1.27 15.83 6.97
C ALA A 57 1.40 14.33 7.28
N THR A 58 0.50 13.79 8.11
CA THR A 58 0.42 12.34 8.35
C THR A 58 0.04 11.59 7.08
N ALA A 59 -0.97 12.06 6.33
CA ALA A 59 -1.37 11.46 5.06
C ALA A 59 -0.23 11.50 4.02
N ALA A 60 0.48 12.63 3.91
CA ALA A 60 1.65 12.77 3.04
C ALA A 60 2.75 11.76 3.41
N LEU A 61 3.12 11.65 4.69
CA LEU A 61 4.12 10.66 5.11
C LEU A 61 3.66 9.22 4.89
N VAL A 62 2.37 8.91 5.07
CA VAL A 62 1.83 7.58 4.76
C VAL A 62 2.06 7.23 3.29
N TYR A 63 1.79 8.17 2.39
CA TYR A 63 2.03 8.05 0.96
C TYR A 63 3.53 7.89 0.64
N ASP A 64 4.36 8.84 1.08
CA ASP A 64 5.80 8.89 0.78
C ASP A 64 6.53 7.63 1.25
N ASN A 65 6.13 7.10 2.40
CA ASN A 65 6.75 5.89 2.93
C ASN A 65 6.40 4.63 2.10
N ALA A 66 5.40 4.68 1.23
CA ALA A 66 4.94 3.58 0.40
C ALA A 66 5.29 3.79 -1.09
N ALA A 67 5.54 5.03 -1.51
CA ALA A 67 5.90 5.40 -2.87
C ALA A 67 7.23 4.76 -3.32
N ASP A 68 7.35 4.57 -4.63
CA ASP A 68 8.56 4.08 -5.28
C ASP A 68 9.64 5.17 -5.40
N ALA A 69 10.75 4.85 -6.09
CA ALA A 69 11.86 5.77 -6.26
C ALA A 69 11.49 7.01 -7.09
N GLU A 70 10.43 6.90 -7.90
CA GLU A 70 9.86 7.98 -8.71
C GLU A 70 8.84 8.82 -7.91
N GLY A 71 8.58 8.47 -6.65
CA GLY A 71 7.63 9.17 -5.79
C GLY A 71 6.17 8.87 -6.14
N LYS A 72 5.89 7.70 -6.73
CA LYS A 72 4.55 7.27 -7.13
C LYS A 72 4.11 5.97 -6.46
N LEU A 73 2.81 5.69 -6.46
CA LEU A 73 2.24 4.42 -6.00
C LEU A 73 1.61 3.67 -7.17
N SER A 74 1.77 2.36 -7.24
CA SER A 74 0.87 1.58 -8.10
C SER A 74 -0.55 1.60 -7.53
N LYS A 75 -1.58 1.52 -8.39
CA LYS A 75 -2.97 1.40 -7.95
C LYS A 75 -3.18 0.22 -6.98
N CYS A 76 -2.49 -0.90 -7.21
CA CYS A 76 -2.49 -2.06 -6.30
C CYS A 76 -2.01 -1.69 -4.89
N GLU A 77 -0.87 -0.99 -4.81
CA GLU A 77 -0.29 -0.56 -3.54
C GLU A 77 -1.16 0.50 -2.86
N ALA A 78 -1.71 1.45 -3.63
CA ALA A 78 -2.63 2.45 -3.15
C ALA A 78 -3.87 1.82 -2.51
N LYS A 79 -4.51 0.85 -3.19
CA LYS A 79 -5.65 0.10 -2.64
C LYS A 79 -5.28 -0.58 -1.33
N LYS A 80 -4.17 -1.31 -1.30
CA LYS A 80 -3.69 -1.98 -0.08
C LYS A 80 -3.45 -0.98 1.05
N LEU A 81 -2.84 0.16 0.75
CA LEU A 81 -2.54 1.20 1.73
C LEU A 81 -3.84 1.79 2.31
N LEU A 82 -4.82 2.10 1.46
CA LEU A 82 -6.13 2.59 1.89
C LEU A 82 -6.84 1.59 2.80
N LEU A 83 -6.88 0.30 2.43
CA LEU A 83 -7.49 -0.75 3.25
C LEU A 83 -6.83 -0.86 4.65
N ILE A 84 -5.52 -0.67 4.74
CA ILE A 84 -4.78 -0.71 6.01
C ILE A 84 -5.08 0.54 6.85
N GLN A 85 -5.03 1.73 6.25
CA GLN A 85 -5.15 3.00 6.99
C GLN A 85 -6.60 3.33 7.38
N PHE A 86 -7.58 2.88 6.59
CA PHE A 86 -9.00 3.20 6.76
C PHE A 86 -9.86 2.01 7.22
N MET A 87 -9.26 0.96 7.80
CA MET A 87 -9.96 -0.27 8.20
C MET A 87 -11.30 -0.01 8.92
N HIS A 88 -11.30 0.91 9.90
CA HIS A 88 -12.52 1.26 10.65
C HIS A 88 -13.53 2.09 9.86
N PHE A 89 -13.07 2.93 8.93
CA PHE A 89 -13.95 3.75 8.08
C PHE A 89 -14.63 2.92 7.00
N ILE A 90 -13.99 1.81 6.60
CA ILE A 90 -14.45 0.91 5.55
C ILE A 90 -15.45 -0.12 6.09
N GLN A 91 -15.36 -0.46 7.37
CA GLN A 91 -16.23 -1.43 8.00
C GLN A 91 -17.71 -1.03 7.84
N GLY A 92 -18.51 -1.93 7.25
CA GLY A 92 -19.92 -1.70 6.95
C GLY A 92 -20.19 -0.90 5.66
N GLN A 93 -19.15 -0.45 4.97
CA GLN A 93 -19.24 0.28 3.71
C GLN A 93 -19.04 -0.62 2.48
N GLU A 94 -18.56 -1.86 2.66
CA GLU A 94 -18.03 -2.71 1.60
C GLU A 94 -19.07 -3.11 0.55
N THR A 95 -20.34 -3.10 0.93
CA THR A 95 -21.48 -3.43 0.06
C THR A 95 -22.08 -2.19 -0.62
N LYS A 96 -21.66 -0.97 -0.26
CA LYS A 96 -22.20 0.26 -0.84
C LYS A 96 -21.68 0.43 -2.28
N PRO A 97 -22.53 0.76 -3.27
CA PRO A 97 -22.12 0.83 -4.68
C PRO A 97 -20.90 1.73 -4.94
N LYS A 98 -20.86 2.92 -4.31
CA LYS A 98 -19.74 3.86 -4.48
C LYS A 98 -18.40 3.31 -3.98
N TYR A 99 -18.42 2.53 -2.91
CA TYR A 99 -17.21 1.88 -2.40
C TYR A 99 -16.72 0.82 -3.39
N GLN A 100 -17.63 0.00 -3.90
CA GLN A 100 -17.30 -1.06 -4.88
C GLN A 100 -16.76 -0.47 -6.19
N GLU A 101 -17.37 0.61 -6.68
CA GLU A 101 -16.91 1.34 -7.86
C GLU A 101 -15.47 1.85 -7.66
N MET A 102 -15.21 2.55 -6.55
CA MET A 102 -13.87 3.03 -6.21
C MET A 102 -12.83 1.91 -6.12
N MET A 103 -13.16 0.81 -5.43
CA MET A 103 -12.24 -0.32 -5.26
C MET A 103 -12.01 -1.10 -6.57
N SER A 104 -12.96 -1.05 -7.50
CA SER A 104 -12.85 -1.65 -8.84
C SER A 104 -11.98 -0.78 -9.74
N ALA A 105 -12.13 0.54 -9.71
CA ALA A 105 -11.27 1.47 -10.47
C ALA A 105 -9.78 1.36 -10.08
N LEU A 106 -9.50 1.00 -8.83
CA LEU A 106 -8.16 0.67 -8.34
C LEU A 106 -7.69 -0.74 -8.72
N ASP A 107 -8.62 -1.67 -9.00
CA ASP A 107 -8.29 -3.00 -9.54
C ASP A 107 -8.08 -2.99 -11.06
N GLU A 108 -8.61 -2.00 -11.77
CA GLU A 108 -8.35 -1.80 -13.19
C GLU A 108 -6.94 -1.24 -13.41
N ASN A 109 -6.18 -1.91 -14.28
CA ASN A 109 -4.79 -1.59 -14.58
C ASN A 109 -3.93 -1.42 -13.31
N LYS A 110 -3.90 -2.45 -12.46
CA LYS A 110 -3.30 -2.45 -11.11
C LYS A 110 -1.86 -1.90 -11.00
N ASN A 111 -1.11 -1.95 -12.10
CA ASN A 111 0.28 -1.49 -12.17
C ASN A 111 0.42 -0.03 -12.60
N ASP A 112 -0.65 0.61 -13.08
CA ASP A 112 -0.69 2.04 -13.37
C ASP A 112 -0.33 2.81 -12.10
N LYS A 113 0.39 3.91 -12.30
CA LYS A 113 0.95 4.72 -11.22
C LYS A 113 0.06 5.94 -10.97
N ILE A 114 -0.18 6.22 -9.70
CA ILE A 114 -0.88 7.41 -9.22
C ILE A 114 0.10 8.28 -8.42
N ASP A 115 -0.06 9.60 -8.53
CA ASP A 115 0.69 10.55 -7.72
C ASP A 115 -0.02 10.83 -6.37
N PHE A 116 0.51 11.79 -5.62
CA PHE A 116 -0.02 12.16 -4.32
C PHE A 116 -1.40 12.84 -4.43
N GLU A 117 -1.64 13.63 -5.48
CA GLU A 117 -2.90 14.33 -5.67
C GLU A 117 -4.03 13.32 -5.91
N ASP A 118 -3.79 12.36 -6.81
CA ASP A 118 -4.70 11.24 -7.07
C ASP A 118 -4.97 10.45 -5.78
N PHE A 119 -3.94 10.12 -5.01
CA PHE A 119 -4.12 9.41 -3.74
C PHE A 119 -4.98 10.19 -2.74
N MET A 120 -4.81 11.51 -2.64
CA MET A 120 -5.61 12.36 -1.75
C MET A 120 -7.09 12.41 -2.16
N VAL A 121 -7.41 12.34 -3.45
CA VAL A 121 -8.80 12.20 -3.92
C VAL A 121 -9.43 10.91 -3.35
N HIS A 122 -8.68 9.82 -3.31
CA HIS A 122 -9.16 8.55 -2.73
C HIS A 122 -9.34 8.64 -1.21
N VAL A 123 -8.40 9.29 -0.50
CA VAL A 123 -8.49 9.54 0.95
C VAL A 123 -9.75 10.33 1.31
N VAL A 124 -10.01 11.42 0.58
CA VAL A 124 -11.22 12.24 0.79
C VAL A 124 -12.48 11.45 0.44
N SER A 125 -12.46 10.70 -0.66
CA SER A 125 -13.62 9.88 -1.08
C SER A 125 -14.00 8.85 -0.03
N LEU A 126 -13.04 8.09 0.51
CA LEU A 126 -13.29 7.14 1.60
C LEU A 126 -13.80 7.81 2.87
N THR A 127 -13.23 8.96 3.23
CA THR A 127 -13.69 9.74 4.39
C THR A 127 -15.16 10.15 4.22
N LEU A 128 -15.55 10.62 3.03
CA LEU A 128 -16.93 11.02 2.74
C LEU A 128 -17.92 9.84 2.67
N MET A 129 -17.44 8.66 2.26
CA MET A 129 -18.26 7.44 2.23
C MET A 129 -18.45 6.80 3.61
N SER A 130 -17.53 7.05 4.54
CA SER A 130 -17.62 6.55 5.92
C SER A 130 -18.77 7.18 6.70
N ASP A 131 -19.13 6.55 7.82
CA ASP A 131 -20.18 7.05 8.71
C ASP A 131 -19.69 8.19 9.64
N LEU A 132 -18.42 8.62 9.52
CA LEU A 132 -17.78 9.64 10.36
C LEU A 132 -18.64 10.90 10.54
N ARG A 133 -19.23 11.43 9.47
CA ARG A 133 -20.06 12.64 9.57
C ARG A 133 -21.30 12.41 10.41
N GLN A 134 -21.93 11.25 10.27
CA GLN A 134 -23.09 10.88 11.07
C GLN A 134 -22.71 10.68 12.54
N GLU A 135 -21.57 10.04 12.80
CA GLU A 135 -21.01 9.86 14.15
C GLU A 135 -20.75 11.21 14.84
N ILE A 136 -20.08 12.15 14.15
CA ILE A 136 -19.82 13.50 14.67
C ILE A 136 -21.14 14.21 15.02
N GLN A 137 -22.14 14.14 14.14
CA GLN A 137 -23.45 14.75 14.37
C GLN A 137 -24.18 14.12 15.56
N ASN A 138 -24.09 12.80 15.73
CA ASN A 138 -24.72 12.09 16.83
C ASN A 138 -24.14 12.52 18.18
N VAL A 139 -22.81 12.65 18.28
CA VAL A 139 -22.12 13.13 19.49
C VAL A 139 -22.52 14.56 19.86
N GLN A 140 -22.74 15.42 18.86
CA GLN A 140 -23.17 16.81 19.09
C GLN A 140 -24.62 16.88 19.60
N LYS A 141 -25.51 16.03 19.09
CA LYS A 141 -26.93 15.98 19.52
C LYS A 141 -27.12 15.36 20.90
N SER A 142 -26.16 14.55 21.36
CA SER A 142 -26.18 13.90 22.68
C SER A 142 -25.60 14.75 23.81
N LYS A 143 -25.17 16.00 23.52
CA LYS A 143 -24.70 16.98 24.51
C LYS A 143 -25.75 18.06 24.72
#